data_AF-A0A0F2PIT5-F1
#
_entry.id   AF-A0A0F2PIT5-F1
#
_cell.length_a   1.000
_cell.length_b   1.000
_cell.length_c   1.000
_cell.angle_alpha   90.00
_cell.angle_beta   90.00
_cell.angle_gamma   90.00
#
_symmetry.space_group_name_H-M   'P 1'
#
loop_
_entity.id
_entity.type
_entity.pdbx_description
1 polymer ?
#
loop_
_entity_poly.entity_id
_entity_poly.type
_entity_poly.pdbx_seq_one_letter_code
_entity_poly.pdbx_strand_id
1 'polypeptide(L)'
;MFTVLIIIAILVAIAVPLYNSTQQTARDRVDEANVRILNSATLQWVLADNANDPRGMETDVLKPEILVYLSGWPNSPNEKEYKLDKVKGLWIVE
;
A
#
# COMPACT_ATOMS: atom_id res chain seq x y z
N MET A 1 9.88 44.01 -18.78
CA MET A 1 10.16 42.57 -18.61
C MET A 1 9.31 42.04 -17.46
N PHE A 2 8.04 41.71 -17.73
CA PHE A 2 7.06 41.26 -16.72
C PHE A 2 6.15 40.14 -17.24
N THR A 3 5.87 40.14 -18.54
CA THR A 3 5.04 39.15 -19.22
C THR A 3 5.52 37.71 -18.98
N VAL A 4 6.84 37.50 -18.94
CA VAL A 4 7.43 36.17 -18.70
C VAL A 4 7.10 35.66 -17.28
N LEU A 5 7.16 36.53 -16.27
CA LEU A 5 6.83 36.17 -14.89
C LEU A 5 5.36 35.79 -14.75
N ILE A 6 4.47 36.51 -15.43
CA ILE A 6 3.04 36.24 -15.44
C ILE A 6 2.77 34.87 -16.08
N ILE A 7 3.40 34.58 -17.23
CA ILE A 7 3.22 33.30 -17.92
C ILE A 7 3.76 32.15 -17.06
N ILE A 8 4.93 32.30 -16.45
CA ILE A 8 5.51 31.27 -15.56
C ILE A 8 4.60 31.03 -14.34
N ALA A 9 4.07 32.09 -13.71
CA ALA A 9 3.19 31.95 -12.55
C ALA A 9 1.93 31.15 -12.88
N ILE A 10 1.31 31.37 -14.05
CA ILE A 10 0.13 30.64 -14.49
C ILE A 10 0.46 29.16 -14.77
N LEU A 11 1.59 28.89 -15.43
CA LEU A 11 2.02 27.51 -15.71
C LEU A 11 2.33 26.73 -14.43
N VAL A 12 3.03 27.33 -13.48
CA VAL A 12 3.35 26.71 -12.18
C VAL A 12 2.09 26.44 -11.37
N ALA A 13 1.11 27.35 -11.38
CA ALA A 13 -0.15 27.18 -10.67
C ALA A 13 -0.94 25.94 -11.11
N ILE A 14 -0.84 25.53 -12.38
CA ILE A 14 -1.51 24.33 -12.92
C ILE A 14 -0.63 23.08 -12.77
N ALA A 15 0.67 23.21 -13.03
CA ALA A 15 1.59 22.08 -13.08
C ALA A 15 1.80 21.41 -11.71
N VAL A 16 1.94 22.20 -10.64
CA VAL A 16 2.19 21.69 -9.29
C VAL A 16 1.05 20.78 -8.78
N PRO A 17 -0.24 21.19 -8.78
CA PRO A 17 -1.31 20.32 -8.31
C PRO A 17 -1.49 19.07 -9.17
N LEU A 18 -1.29 19.17 -10.49
CA LEU A 18 -1.36 18.01 -11.39
C LEU A 18 -0.28 16.98 -11.08
N TYR A 19 0.96 17.44 -10.87
CA TYR A 19 2.08 16.57 -10.55
C TYR A 19 1.90 15.87 -9.19
N ASN A 20 1.47 16.63 -8.18
CA ASN A 20 1.18 16.08 -6.85
C ASN A 20 0.06 15.04 -6.88
N SER A 21 -1.01 15.28 -7.63
CA SER A 21 -2.12 14.33 -7.80
C SER A 21 -1.70 13.05 -8.52
N THR A 22 -0.90 13.18 -9.58
CA THR A 22 -0.40 12.03 -10.35
C THR A 22 0.51 11.15 -9.50
N GLN A 23 1.44 11.76 -8.77
CA GLN A 23 2.30 11.01 -7.85
C GLN A 23 1.50 10.35 -6.73
N GLN A 24 0.51 11.04 -6.16
CA GLN A 24 -0.32 10.48 -5.09
C GLN A 24 -1.06 9.24 -5.60
N THR A 25 -1.68 9.33 -6.77
CA THR A 25 -2.38 8.20 -7.40
C THR A 25 -1.42 7.03 -7.64
N ALA A 26 -0.19 7.30 -8.05
CA ALA A 26 0.81 6.25 -8.24
C ALA A 26 1.18 5.56 -6.92
N ARG A 27 1.36 6.33 -5.83
CA ARG A 27 1.61 5.79 -4.49
C ARG A 27 0.45 4.93 -4.00
N ASP A 28 -0.79 5.41 -4.15
CA ASP A 28 -1.99 4.68 -3.72
C ASP A 28 -2.16 3.35 -4.46
N ARG A 29 -1.85 3.31 -5.76
CA ARG A 29 -1.87 2.06 -6.56
C ARG A 29 -0.81 1.05 -6.13
N VAL A 30 0.36 1.52 -5.71
CA VAL A 30 1.42 0.64 -5.18
C VAL A 30 0.99 0.06 -3.83
N ASP A 31 0.39 0.87 -2.96
CA ASP A 31 -0.17 0.40 -1.69
C ASP A 31 -1.28 -0.66 -1.90
N GLU A 32 -2.18 -0.44 -2.85
CA GLU A 32 -3.20 -1.42 -3.23
C GLU A 32 -2.59 -2.72 -3.75
N ALA A 33 -1.56 -2.62 -4.61
CA ALA A 33 -0.84 -3.78 -5.11
C ALA A 33 -0.12 -4.55 -3.99
N ASN A 34 0.51 -3.84 -3.05
CA ASN A 34 1.17 -4.43 -1.89
C ASN A 34 0.17 -5.20 -1.01
N VAL A 35 -0.99 -4.60 -0.70
CA VAL A 35 -2.08 -5.29 0.03
C VAL A 35 -2.54 -6.54 -0.72
N ARG A 36 -2.70 -6.47 -2.03
CA ARG A 36 -3.09 -7.63 -2.84
C ARG A 36 -2.06 -8.75 -2.76
N ILE A 37 -0.78 -8.43 -2.78
CA ILE A 37 0.31 -9.41 -2.61
C ILE A 37 0.27 -10.02 -1.21
N LEU A 38 0.14 -9.21 -0.16
CA LEU A 38 0.03 -9.68 1.22
C LEU A 38 -1.17 -10.61 1.42
N ASN A 39 -2.33 -10.27 0.86
CA ASN A 39 -3.51 -11.12 0.85
C ASN A 39 -3.26 -12.43 0.10
N SER A 40 -2.55 -12.39 -1.03
CA SER A 40 -2.20 -13.59 -1.80
C SER A 40 -1.22 -14.50 -1.05
N ALA A 41 -0.27 -13.94 -0.31
CA ALA A 41 0.63 -14.70 0.57
C ALA A 41 -0.14 -15.32 1.74
N THR A 42 -1.05 -14.56 2.34
CA THR A 42 -1.93 -15.06 3.42
C THR A 42 -2.81 -16.20 2.95
N LEU A 43 -3.37 -16.11 1.73
CA LEU A 43 -4.14 -17.22 1.15
C LEU A 43 -3.28 -18.46 0.92
N GLN A 44 -2.04 -18.33 0.49
CA GLN A 44 -1.13 -19.47 0.37
C GLN A 44 -0.84 -20.13 1.72
N TRP A 45 -0.66 -19.33 2.78
CA TRP A 45 -0.51 -19.83 4.15
C TRP A 45 -1.77 -20.56 4.64
N VAL A 46 -2.97 -20.01 4.39
CA VAL A 46 -4.26 -20.68 4.70
C VAL A 46 -4.42 -22.00 3.96
N LEU A 47 -3.97 -22.07 2.70
CA LEU A 47 -4.07 -23.29 1.90
C LEU A 47 -3.01 -24.34 2.26
N ALA A 48 -1.94 -23.95 2.96
CA ALA A 48 -0.88 -24.86 3.37
C ALA A 48 -1.29 -25.76 4.53
N ASP A 49 -2.15 -25.29 5.44
CA ASP A 49 -2.70 -26.07 6.55
C ASP A 49 -4.15 -25.66 6.81
N ASN A 50 -5.07 -26.63 6.92
CA ASN A 50 -6.47 -26.38 7.22
C ASN A 50 -6.71 -25.76 8.61
N ALA A 51 -5.74 -25.83 9.52
CA ALA A 51 -5.80 -25.16 10.81
C ALA A 51 -5.50 -23.64 10.73
N ASN A 52 -4.98 -23.16 9.61
CA ASN A 52 -4.58 -21.77 9.44
C ASN A 52 -5.79 -20.88 9.12
N ASP A 53 -6.17 -20.01 10.06
CA ASP A 53 -7.18 -18.96 9.85
C ASP A 53 -6.61 -17.58 10.26
N PRO A 54 -6.51 -16.61 9.34
CA PRO A 54 -6.05 -15.25 9.64
C PRO A 54 -7.03 -14.45 10.50
N ARG A 55 -8.28 -14.91 10.64
CA ARG A 55 -9.29 -14.20 11.44
C ARG A 55 -8.96 -14.28 12.91
N GLY A 56 -9.10 -13.14 13.60
CA GLY A 56 -8.81 -13.03 15.03
C GLY A 56 -7.33 -13.01 15.40
N MET A 57 -6.41 -13.10 14.43
CA MET A 57 -4.97 -12.99 14.69
C MET A 57 -4.48 -11.54 14.72
N GLU A 58 -3.40 -11.30 15.45
CA GLU A 58 -2.70 -10.01 15.43
C GLU A 58 -1.74 -9.93 14.24
N THR A 59 -1.54 -8.71 13.72
CA THR A 59 -0.59 -8.42 12.63
C THR A 59 0.80 -9.01 12.91
N ASP A 60 1.31 -8.85 14.13
CA ASP A 60 2.65 -9.29 14.53
C ASP A 60 2.80 -10.82 14.59
N VAL A 61 1.69 -11.55 14.72
CA VAL A 61 1.68 -13.02 14.73
C VAL A 61 1.64 -13.56 13.30
N LEU A 62 0.80 -12.99 12.43
CA LEU A 62 0.68 -13.46 11.05
C LEU A 62 1.87 -13.02 10.17
N LYS A 63 2.46 -11.86 10.44
CA LYS A 63 3.57 -11.29 9.68
C LYS A 63 4.76 -12.25 9.50
N PRO A 64 5.34 -12.89 10.53
CA PRO A 64 6.45 -13.83 10.35
C PRO A 64 6.04 -15.10 9.60
N GLU A 65 4.80 -15.57 9.77
CA GLU A 65 4.29 -16.78 9.11
C GLU A 65 4.18 -16.60 7.59
N ILE A 66 3.66 -15.46 7.14
CA ILE A 66 3.52 -15.18 5.70
C ILE A 66 4.82 -14.71 5.05
N LEU A 67 5.83 -14.33 5.84
CA LEU A 67 7.12 -13.86 5.34
C LEU A 67 7.83 -14.93 4.50
N VAL A 68 7.58 -16.21 4.79
CA VAL A 68 8.11 -17.35 4.01
C VAL A 68 7.59 -17.36 2.58
N TYR A 69 6.40 -16.81 2.34
CA TYR A 69 5.76 -16.72 1.02
C TYR A 69 6.06 -15.42 0.29
N LEU A 70 6.88 -14.54 0.88
CA LEU A 70 7.23 -13.22 0.35
C LEU A 70 8.74 -13.11 0.19
N SER A 71 9.19 -12.41 -0.85
CA SER A 71 10.61 -12.07 -1.00
C SER A 71 11.09 -11.02 0.01
N GLY A 72 10.18 -10.41 0.76
CA GLY A 72 10.42 -9.40 1.77
C GLY A 72 9.15 -8.66 2.16
N TRP A 73 9.18 -7.93 3.27
CA TRP A 73 8.05 -7.10 3.68
C TRP A 73 7.95 -5.85 2.77
N PRO A 74 6.78 -5.56 2.19
CA PRO A 74 6.62 -4.37 1.35
C PRO A 74 6.70 -3.09 2.20
N ASN A 75 7.29 -2.05 1.61
CA ASN A 75 7.29 -0.69 2.18
C ASN A 75 6.20 0.15 1.51
N SER A 76 5.44 0.90 2.32
CA SER A 76 4.44 1.82 1.79
C SER A 76 5.09 3.08 1.23
N PRO A 77 4.77 3.48 -0.03
CA PRO A 77 5.22 4.76 -0.58
C PRO A 77 4.55 5.98 0.07
N ASN A 78 3.46 5.78 0.80
CA ASN A 78 2.73 6.81 1.54
C ASN A 78 3.11 6.85 3.03
N GLU A 79 4.18 6.14 3.44
CA GLU A 79 4.62 6.03 4.84
C GLU A 79 3.54 5.43 5.78
N LYS A 80 2.64 4.64 5.21
CA LYS A 80 1.57 3.95 5.94
C LYS A 80 1.98 2.55 6.37
N GLU A 81 1.26 2.01 7.36
CA GLU A 81 1.50 0.65 7.84
C GLU A 81 0.46 -0.33 7.28
N TYR A 82 0.90 -1.55 6.99
CA TYR A 82 0.00 -2.64 6.61
C TYR A 82 -0.44 -3.38 7.88
N LYS A 83 -1.75 -3.36 8.16
CA LYS A 83 -2.34 -4.06 9.31
C LYS A 83 -3.34 -5.11 8.86
N LEU A 84 -3.50 -6.15 9.68
CA LEU A 84 -4.49 -7.18 9.45
C LEU A 84 -5.84 -6.76 10.03
N ASP A 85 -6.87 -6.75 9.19
CA ASP A 85 -8.27 -6.67 9.64
C ASP A 85 -8.66 -8.01 10.26
N LYS A 86 -8.78 -8.03 11.59
CA LYS A 86 -9.11 -9.23 12.40
C LYS A 86 -10.45 -9.86 12.04
N VAL A 87 -11.38 -9.07 11.50
CA VAL A 87 -12.73 -9.53 11.16
C VAL A 87 -12.72 -10.23 9.80
N LYS A 88 -11.99 -9.66 8.84
CA LYS A 88 -11.95 -10.17 7.46
C LYS A 88 -10.79 -11.12 7.19
N GLY A 89 -9.75 -11.11 8.02
CA GLY A 89 -8.49 -11.82 7.76
C GLY A 89 -7.74 -11.26 6.54
N LEU A 90 -7.95 -9.99 6.22
CA LEU A 90 -7.37 -9.31 5.06
C LEU A 90 -6.50 -8.14 5.49
N TRP A 91 -5.45 -7.87 4.72
CA TRP A 91 -4.57 -6.73 4.93
C TRP A 91 -5.24 -5.43 4.48
N ILE A 92 -5.07 -4.39 5.28
CA ILE A 92 -5.50 -3.02 5.02
C ILE A 92 -4.32 -2.07 5.22
N VAL A 93 -4.35 -0.95 4.51
CA VAL A 93 -3.38 0.14 4.69
C VAL A 93 -3.98 1.16 5.65
N GLU A 94 -3.28 1.43 6.76
CA GLU A 94 -3.66 2.45 7.74
C GLU A 94 -2.66 3.61 7.74
#